data_AF-F3FXR7-F1
#
_entry.id   AF-F3FXR7-F1
#
_cell.length_a   1.000
_cell.length_b   1.000
_cell.length_c   1.000
_cell.angle_alpha   90.00
_cell.angle_beta   90.00
_cell.angle_gamma   90.00
#
_symmetry.space_group_name_H-M   'P 1'
#
loop_
_entity.id
_entity.type
_entity.pdbx_description
1 polymer ?
#
loop_
_entity_poly.entity_id
_entity_poly.type
_entity_poly.pdbx_seq_one_letter_code
_entity_poly.pdbx_strand_id
1 'polypeptide(L)' 'MANNPPQHLLNGYGPTEATTFSATYEITSVGSGGIPIGRPVGNSQAYVLDALREPVAVGVPG' A
#
# COMPACT_ATOMS: atom_id res chain seq x y z
N MET A 1 26.87 -18.05 12.17
CA MET A 1 25.60 -17.32 12.44
C MET A 1 24.50 -18.10 11.73
N ALA A 2 23.37 -18.38 12.40
CA ALA A 2 22.29 -19.13 11.77
C ALA A 2 21.57 -18.25 10.75
N ASN A 3 21.36 -18.76 9.53
CA ASN A 3 20.60 -18.10 8.48
C ASN A 3 19.11 -18.31 8.74
N ASN A 4 18.40 -17.29 9.22
CA ASN A 4 16.96 -17.34 9.48
C ASN A 4 16.26 -16.22 8.69
N PRO A 5 15.93 -16.46 7.41
CA PRO A 5 15.34 -15.42 6.58
C PRO A 5 13.93 -15.06 7.08
N PRO A 6 13.49 -13.81 6.87
CA PRO A 6 12.13 -13.41 7.17
C PRO A 6 11.13 -14.27 6.38
N GLN A 7 10.07 -14.71 7.05
CA GLN A 7 9.01 -15.51 6.44
C GLN A 7 8.00 -14.64 5.66
N HIS A 8 7.92 -13.35 6.01
CA HIS A 8 7.01 -12.38 5.40
C HIS A 8 7.75 -11.09 5.11
N LEU A 9 7.42 -10.48 3.97
CA LEU A 9 7.91 -9.17 3.58
C LEU A 9 6.70 -8.29 3.27
N LEU A 10 6.65 -7.10 3.87
CA LEU A 10 5.56 -6.16 3.66
C LEU A 10 6.08 -4.86 3.07
N ASN A 11 5.36 -4.33 2.09
CA ASN A 11 5.48 -2.93 1.69
C ASN A 11 4.46 -2.12 2.50
N GLY A 12 4.95 -1.17 3.30
CA GLY A 12 4.13 -0.26 4.09
C GLY A 12 4.20 1.14 3.53
N TYR A 13 3.04 1.76 3.30
CA TYR A 13 2.92 3.14 2.87
C TYR A 13 2.11 3.93 3.88
N GLY A 14 2.57 5.12 4.24
CA GLY A 14 1.78 6.08 4.99
C GLY A 14 2.53 7.39 5.17
N PRO A 15 1.84 8.54 5.08
CA PRO A 15 2.40 9.82 5.50
C PRO A 15 2.45 9.89 7.04
N THR A 16 3.25 10.82 7.58
CA THR A 16 3.39 11.02 9.04
C THR A 16 2.04 11.35 9.69
N GLU A 17 1.22 12.16 9.03
CA GLU A 17 -0.10 12.63 9.46
C GLU A 17 -1.11 11.50 9.69
N ALA A 18 -0.89 10.34 9.04
CA ALA A 18 -1.73 9.16 9.16
C ALA A 18 -1.08 8.03 9.98
N THR A 19 -0.10 8.37 10.82
CA THR A 19 0.53 7.47 11.82
C THR A 19 1.29 6.29 11.20
N THR A 20 2.40 6.60 10.53
CA THR A 20 3.39 5.65 9.98
C THR A 20 2.91 4.84 8.78
N PHE A 21 1.90 3.98 8.92
CA PHE A 21 1.38 3.16 7.83
C PHE A 21 -0.12 3.34 7.71
N SER A 22 -0.55 3.73 6.51
CA SER A 22 -1.97 3.83 6.13
C SER A 22 -2.40 2.65 5.26
N ALA A 23 -1.48 2.05 4.49
CA ALA A 23 -1.74 0.86 3.69
C ALA A 23 -0.57 -0.12 3.74
N THR A 24 -0.88 -1.41 3.63
CA THR A 24 0.13 -2.47 3.55
C THR A 24 -0.17 -3.48 2.45
N TYR A 25 0.90 -4.01 1.86
CA TYR A 25 0.88 -5.09 0.88
C TYR A 25 1.85 -6.20 1.30
N GLU A 26 1.38 -7.43 1.36
CA GLU A 26 2.26 -8.59 1.54
C GLU A 26 2.91 -8.97 0.20
N ILE A 27 4.23 -8.96 0.16
CA ILE A 27 5.01 -9.27 -1.03
C ILE A 27 5.16 -10.79 -1.12
N THR A 28 4.31 -11.42 -1.93
CA THR A 28 4.35 -12.86 -2.22
C THR A 28 5.16 -13.19 -3.48
N SER A 29 5.41 -12.21 -4.33
CA SER A 29 6.27 -12.31 -5.52
C SER A 29 6.78 -10.92 -5.94
N VAL A 30 7.90 -10.90 -6.66
CA VAL A 30 8.50 -9.67 -7.22
C VAL A 30 8.45 -9.78 -8.74
N GLY A 31 7.66 -8.91 -9.38
CA GLY A 31 7.57 -8.77 -10.83
C GLY A 31 8.45 -7.65 -11.38
N SER A 32 8.24 -7.27 -12.64
CA SER A 32 8.97 -6.17 -13.30
C SER A 32 8.37 -4.78 -13.03
N GLY A 33 7.24 -4.69 -12.33
CA GLY A 33 6.58 -3.43 -11.97
C GLY A 33 6.86 -2.99 -10.53
N GLY A 34 6.29 -1.85 -10.14
CA GLY A 34 6.32 -1.39 -8.75
C GLY A 34 5.54 -2.35 -7.84
N ILE A 35 6.03 -2.54 -6.60
CA ILE A 35 5.29 -3.26 -5.57
C ILE A 35 4.09 -2.39 -5.13
N PRO A 36 2.86 -2.91 -5.12
CA PRO A 36 1.70 -2.16 -4.66
C PRO A 36 1.88 -1.67 -3.22
N ILE A 37 1.25 -0.53 -2.88
CA ILE A 37 1.14 -0.06 -1.49
C ILE A 37 0.08 -0.85 -0.70
N GLY A 38 -0.80 -1.55 -1.41
CA GLY A 38 -1.76 -2.50 -0.84
C GLY A 38 -3.08 -1.86 -0.39
N ARG A 39 -3.57 -2.30 0.77
CA ARG A 39 -4.92 -1.96 1.27
C ARG A 39 -4.86 -1.15 2.57
N PRO A 40 -5.87 -0.31 2.86
CA PRO A 40 -5.93 0.44 4.11
C PRO A 40 -5.82 -0.45 5.35
N VAL A 41 -5.10 0.00 6.37
CA VAL A 41 -4.94 -0.73 7.64
C VAL A 41 -6.11 -0.44 8.59
N GLY A 42 -6.53 -1.46 9.35
CA GLY A 42 -7.55 -1.30 10.41
C GLY A 42 -8.82 -0.58 9.93
N ASN A 43 -9.30 0.36 10.73
CA ASN A 43 -10.52 1.15 10.45
C ASN A 43 -10.24 2.39 9.58
N SER A 44 -9.24 2.36 8.70
CA SER A 44 -8.91 3.45 7.79
C SER A 44 -9.47 3.22 6.38
N GLN A 45 -9.55 4.29 5.60
CA GLN A 45 -10.01 4.25 4.20
C GLN A 45 -9.02 5.02 3.34
N ALA A 46 -8.85 4.56 2.10
CA ALA A 46 -8.08 5.28 1.08
C ALA A 46 -8.99 5.51 -0.13
N TYR A 47 -8.91 6.71 -0.67
CA TYR A 47 -9.67 7.13 -1.85
C TYR A 47 -8.70 7.64 -2.91
N VAL A 48 -8.97 7.31 -4.17
CA VAL A 48 -8.31 7.93 -5.32
C VAL A 48 -9.38 8.82 -5.95
N LEU A 49 -9.14 10.12 -5.94
CA LEU A 49 -10.12 11.15 -6.26
C LEU A 49 -9.61 12.04 -7.38
N ASP A 50 -10.50 12.54 -8.24
CA ASP A 50 -10.19 13.56 -9.24
C ASP A 50 -10.08 14.99 -8.65
N ALA A 51 -9.85 15.98 -9.53
CA ALA A 51 -9.75 17.39 -9.16
C ALA A 51 -11.04 17.99 -8.56
N LEU A 52 -12.20 17.36 -8.77
CA LEU A 52 -13.48 17.76 -8.19
C LEU A 52 -13.77 17.02 -6.87
N ARG A 53 -12.87 16.14 -6.43
CA ARG A 53 -12.94 15.28 -5.24
C ARG A 53 -13.92 14.12 -5.36
N GLU A 54 -14.15 13.64 -6.58
CA GLU A 54 -15.00 12.46 -6.83
C GLU A 54 -14.14 11.20 -7.05
N PRO A 55 -14.58 10.00 -6.60
CA PRO A 55 -13.84 8.76 -6.83
C PRO A 55 -13.67 8.43 -8.31
N VAL A 56 -12.44 8.08 -8.71
CA VAL A 56 -12.14 7.67 -10.09
C VAL A 56 -12.35 6.17 -10.31
N ALA A 57 -12.54 5.77 -11.57
CA ALA A 57 -12.63 4.36 -11.96
C ALA A 57 -11.29 3.63 -11.77
N VAL A 58 -11.36 2.30 -11.61
CA VAL A 58 -10.16 1.46 -11.44
C VAL A 58 -9.19 1.64 -12.60
N GLY A 59 -7.92 1.91 -12.27
CA GLY A 59 -6.84 2.09 -13.26
C GLY A 59 -6.70 3.52 -13.78
N VAL A 60 -7.61 4.44 -13.42
CA VAL A 60 -7.50 5.87 -13.75
C VAL A 60 -6.76 6.59 -12.62
N PRO A 61 -5.73 7.41 -12.94
CA PRO A 61 -5.12 8.29 -11.94
C PRO A 61 -6.13 9.32 -11.41
N GLY A 62 -6.14 9.52 -10.09
CA GLY A 62 -6.88 10.60 -9.42
C GLY A 62 -6.11 11.92 -9.46
#